data_AF-A0A4W5PKB6-F1
#
_entry.id   AF-A0A4W5PKB6-F1
#
_cell.length_a   1.000
_cell.length_b   1.000
_cell.length_c   1.000
_cell.angle_alpha   90.00
_cell.angle_beta   90.00
_cell.angle_gamma   90.00
#
_symmetry.space_group_name_H-M   'P 1'
#
loop_
_entity.id
_entity.type
_entity.pdbx_description
1 polymer ?
#
loop_
_entity_poly.entity_id
_entity_poly.type
_entity_poly.pdbx_seq_one_letter_code
_entity_poly.pdbx_strand_id
1 'polypeptide(L)'
;MTGVCEGWGDPHYITFDGLFYSFQGNCTYVLMEEMWPRHQFKIYIDNVNCDPTEDVSCPRAIIVSYRSTVITLKNHNLIGAAQLEALIDGVSLRLPFSRHGVKVMSSGINMVLEIAHLQVVVTFGVTGFSVNLPWQHFGNNTQGHCGTCNNNKADDCMLPGGQLVENCALMADYWPAKDQPDCHVAPGIPTNSPLPEPTQKPCKPDSSACDLLKDSIFAACHPFVSPDNFYKGCVYDSCHVSNPAVECTSLQTYAAACAQFGVCIYWRNHTAQCASDCPADKVYKPCGPAEQPTCDDNPDESRMNFTTEGCFCPDGMKLFNKDSEICVDKCGCIDPEGVPREFNERFEYKCQDCVCSESTKTVTCKPKVCSKPPVEICTGPGFVYVNQTDPSDPCCSSLVCRCDSRTCPPTNMNCPIGFVPVVSVPEGKCCPEHTCGMVSLPLSRLSTCGMVSLPLSRLSTCGMVSLPLSRISTCGMVSLPLSRLSTCGMVSLPLSRLSTCGMVSLPLSIISTCGIVSLPLSRLSTCGMVSLPLSRLSTCGMVSLPLSRLSTCDMVSLPISRLSCIDVFVLLR
;
A
#
# COMPACT_ATOMS: atom_id res chain seq x y z
N MET A 1 45.53 -21.65 -0.85
CA MET A 1 46.05 -20.30 -1.12
C MET A 1 45.54 -19.87 -2.47
N THR A 2 45.15 -18.61 -2.61
CA THR A 2 44.56 -18.02 -3.81
C THR A 2 45.33 -16.72 -4.06
N GLY A 3 45.87 -16.56 -5.26
CA GLY A 3 46.44 -15.28 -5.69
C GLY A 3 45.31 -14.35 -6.10
N VAL A 4 45.39 -13.08 -5.73
CA VAL A 4 44.38 -12.06 -6.04
C VAL A 4 45.07 -10.93 -6.78
N CYS A 5 44.63 -10.67 -8.01
CA CYS A 5 45.07 -9.53 -8.81
C CYS A 5 43.93 -8.54 -8.88
N GLU A 6 44.21 -7.27 -8.62
CA GLU A 6 43.20 -6.22 -8.50
C GLU A 6 43.61 -5.02 -9.34
N GLY A 7 42.63 -4.30 -9.86
CA GLY A 7 42.87 -3.00 -10.46
C GLY A 7 41.67 -2.08 -10.34
N TRP A 8 41.94 -0.80 -10.14
CA TRP A 8 40.92 0.24 -9.92
C TRP A 8 41.42 1.60 -10.39
N GLY A 9 40.48 2.49 -10.72
CA GLY A 9 40.80 3.87 -11.11
C GLY A 9 41.66 4.06 -12.37
N ASP A 10 42.16 2.98 -12.98
CA ASP A 10 43.20 2.94 -14.03
C ASP A 10 44.06 4.21 -14.03
N PRO A 11 44.97 4.25 -13.05
CA PRO A 11 46.12 3.41 -13.33
C PRO A 11 46.46 2.32 -12.32
N HIS A 12 45.71 2.08 -11.25
CA HIS A 12 46.21 1.28 -10.14
C HIS A 12 46.04 -0.23 -10.34
N TYR A 13 47.14 -0.98 -10.16
CA TYR A 13 47.16 -2.45 -10.21
C TYR A 13 47.89 -3.04 -9.01
N ILE A 14 47.42 -4.20 -8.56
CA ILE A 14 48.08 -5.09 -7.61
C ILE A 14 48.21 -6.47 -8.26
N THR A 15 49.44 -6.98 -8.38
CA THR A 15 49.73 -8.32 -8.92
C THR A 15 49.28 -9.42 -7.96
N PHE A 16 49.27 -10.67 -8.42
CA PHE A 16 48.91 -11.83 -7.59
C PHE A 16 49.79 -11.97 -6.34
N ASP A 17 51.04 -11.48 -6.39
CA ASP A 17 51.99 -11.54 -5.29
C ASP A 17 52.02 -10.26 -4.44
N GLY A 18 51.16 -9.29 -4.77
CA GLY A 18 50.95 -8.06 -4.01
C GLY A 18 51.90 -6.92 -4.36
N LEU A 19 52.49 -6.90 -5.55
CA LEU A 19 53.26 -5.76 -6.06
C LEU A 19 52.28 -4.71 -6.60
N PHE A 20 52.42 -3.47 -6.12
CA PHE A 20 51.60 -2.35 -6.55
C PHE A 20 52.35 -1.53 -7.60
N TYR A 21 51.67 -1.21 -8.70
CA TYR A 21 52.18 -0.31 -9.73
C TYR A 21 51.04 0.48 -10.37
N SER A 22 51.41 1.54 -11.09
CA SER A 22 50.47 2.36 -11.85
C SER A 22 50.78 2.25 -13.34
N PHE A 23 49.76 2.06 -14.18
CA PHE A 23 49.89 2.01 -15.63
C PHE A 23 48.69 2.69 -16.31
N GLN A 24 48.94 3.58 -17.28
CA GLN A 24 47.88 4.22 -18.08
C GLN A 24 48.05 3.78 -19.53
N GLY A 25 47.10 2.99 -20.02
CA GLY A 25 47.09 2.51 -21.39
C GLY A 25 45.67 2.48 -21.92
N ASN A 26 45.50 2.73 -23.22
CA ASN A 26 44.19 2.90 -23.86
C ASN A 26 43.87 1.80 -24.87
N CYS A 27 44.39 0.61 -24.59
CA CYS A 27 44.34 -0.57 -25.44
C CYS A 27 43.75 -1.76 -24.70
N THR A 28 43.53 -2.84 -25.44
CA THR A 28 43.32 -4.15 -24.82
C THR A 28 44.68 -4.79 -24.50
N TYR A 29 44.90 -5.15 -23.23
CA TYR A 29 46.13 -5.78 -22.73
C TYR A 29 45.89 -7.19 -22.19
N VAL A 30 46.94 -8.01 -22.18
CA VAL A 30 46.97 -9.31 -21.51
C VAL A 30 47.09 -9.08 -20.01
N LEU A 31 45.96 -9.18 -19.32
CA LEU A 31 45.92 -9.07 -17.86
C LEU A 31 46.58 -10.30 -17.21
N MET A 32 46.22 -11.48 -17.71
CA MET A 32 46.78 -12.76 -17.29
C MET A 32 46.65 -13.78 -18.42
N GLU A 33 47.69 -14.54 -18.70
CA GLU A 33 47.59 -15.81 -19.44
C GLU A 33 48.45 -16.89 -18.80
N GLU A 34 48.13 -18.14 -19.11
CA GLU A 34 48.96 -19.27 -18.69
C GLU A 34 50.29 -19.31 -19.44
N MET A 35 51.42 -19.44 -18.72
CA MET A 35 52.74 -19.68 -19.34
C MET A 35 52.73 -21.01 -20.11
N TRP A 36 52.17 -22.05 -19.49
CA TRP A 36 51.87 -23.34 -20.10
C TRP A 36 50.35 -23.53 -20.10
N PRO A 37 49.69 -23.56 -21.28
CA PRO A 37 48.23 -23.50 -21.40
C PRO A 37 47.56 -24.83 -20.99
N ARG A 38 47.55 -25.12 -19.68
CA ARG A 38 46.97 -26.33 -19.08
C ARG A 38 45.45 -26.29 -19.14
N HIS A 39 44.87 -25.11 -18.94
CA HIS A 39 43.44 -24.90 -18.88
C HIS A 39 42.89 -24.12 -20.09
N GLN A 40 43.76 -23.62 -20.97
CA GLN A 40 43.43 -22.71 -22.07
C GLN A 40 42.70 -21.48 -21.54
N PHE A 41 43.29 -20.88 -20.50
CA PHE A 41 42.70 -19.77 -19.77
C PHE A 41 43.51 -18.48 -19.95
N LYS A 42 42.82 -17.42 -20.34
CA LYS A 42 43.38 -16.07 -20.52
C LYS A 42 42.38 -15.02 -20.09
N ILE A 43 42.88 -13.91 -19.59
CA ILE A 43 42.11 -12.74 -19.22
C ILE A 43 42.75 -11.53 -19.87
N TYR A 44 41.93 -10.74 -20.56
CA TYR A 44 42.33 -9.45 -21.10
C TYR A 44 41.59 -8.34 -20.36
N ILE A 45 42.24 -7.18 -20.30
CA ILE A 45 41.64 -5.96 -19.83
C ILE A 45 41.60 -4.97 -21.00
N ASP A 46 40.42 -4.43 -21.25
CA ASP A 46 40.18 -3.46 -22.31
C ASP A 46 40.05 -2.07 -21.70
N ASN A 47 41.09 -1.26 -21.86
CA ASN A 47 41.16 0.09 -21.33
C ASN A 47 40.89 1.12 -22.43
N VAL A 48 40.28 2.22 -22.06
CA VAL A 48 40.01 3.35 -22.97
C VAL A 48 40.17 4.66 -22.23
N ASN A 49 40.43 5.75 -22.95
CA ASN A 49 40.32 7.09 -22.38
C ASN A 49 38.85 7.34 -22.02
N CYS A 50 38.57 7.45 -20.73
CA CYS A 50 37.19 7.61 -20.24
C CYS A 50 36.74 9.06 -20.23
N ASP A 51 37.65 10.00 -20.08
CA ASP A 51 37.37 11.42 -20.18
C ASP A 51 38.08 12.00 -21.42
N PRO A 52 37.38 12.70 -22.33
CA PRO A 52 38.02 13.36 -23.46
C PRO A 52 38.77 14.65 -23.08
N THR A 53 38.61 15.13 -21.85
CA THR A 53 39.22 16.36 -21.31
C THR A 53 40.39 16.11 -20.36
N GLU A 54 40.50 14.90 -19.82
CA GLU A 54 41.61 14.43 -18.99
C GLU A 54 42.28 13.24 -19.70
N ASP A 55 43.61 13.18 -19.76
CA ASP A 55 44.35 12.04 -20.35
C ASP A 55 44.40 10.86 -19.36
N VAL A 56 43.23 10.38 -18.91
CA VAL A 56 43.07 9.25 -17.98
C VAL A 56 42.40 8.07 -18.65
N SER A 57 42.94 6.88 -18.42
CA SER A 57 42.39 5.62 -18.92
C SER A 57 41.45 5.01 -17.88
N CYS A 58 40.46 4.23 -18.32
CA CYS A 58 39.56 3.47 -17.46
C CYS A 58 39.33 2.06 -18.04
N PRO A 59 39.10 1.06 -17.18
CA PRO A 59 38.78 -0.28 -17.64
C PRO A 59 37.34 -0.32 -18.15
N ARG A 60 37.17 -0.52 -19.46
CA ARG A 60 35.86 -0.64 -20.10
C ARG A 60 35.32 -2.06 -20.04
N ALA A 61 36.19 -3.06 -20.16
CA ALA A 61 35.80 -4.45 -20.09
C ALA A 61 36.89 -5.38 -19.58
N ILE A 62 36.46 -6.49 -18.98
CA ILE A 62 37.27 -7.68 -18.73
C ILE A 62 36.81 -8.79 -19.67
N ILE A 63 37.74 -9.36 -20.43
CA ILE A 63 37.46 -10.40 -21.42
C ILE A 63 38.12 -11.70 -20.95
N VAL A 64 37.31 -12.67 -20.58
CA VAL A 64 37.73 -13.99 -20.10
C VAL A 64 37.63 -15.00 -21.23
N SER A 65 38.77 -15.48 -21.71
CA SER A 65 38.85 -16.60 -22.65
C SER A 65 39.10 -17.88 -21.88
N TYR A 66 38.17 -18.82 -21.98
CA TYR A 66 38.27 -20.14 -21.35
C TYR A 66 37.92 -21.22 -22.37
N ARG A 67 38.92 -22.03 -22.76
CA ARG A 67 38.81 -23.02 -23.83
C ARG A 67 38.37 -22.36 -25.14
N SER A 68 37.20 -22.72 -25.67
CA SER A 68 36.64 -22.17 -26.91
C SER A 68 35.62 -21.06 -26.67
N THR A 69 35.38 -20.66 -25.42
CA THR A 69 34.36 -19.68 -25.07
C THR A 69 35.02 -18.38 -24.63
N VAL A 70 34.51 -17.25 -25.14
CA VAL A 70 34.94 -15.91 -24.74
C VAL A 70 33.78 -15.22 -24.05
N ILE A 71 33.97 -14.84 -22.79
CA ILE A 71 33.00 -14.08 -22.00
C ILE A 71 33.54 -12.68 -21.79
N THR A 72 32.78 -11.65 -22.16
CA THR A 72 33.13 -10.25 -21.96
C THR A 72 32.22 -9.65 -20.90
N LEU A 73 32.81 -9.12 -19.84
CA LEU A 73 32.15 -8.30 -18.83
C LEU A 73 32.43 -6.84 -19.16
N LYS A 74 31.42 -6.08 -19.59
CA LYS A 74 31.57 -4.71 -20.10
C LYS A 74 30.78 -3.71 -19.26
N ASN A 75 31.36 -2.53 -19.06
CA ASN A 75 30.66 -1.37 -18.54
C ASN A 75 30.55 -0.34 -19.67
N HIS A 76 29.32 0.04 -20.03
CA HIS A 76 29.07 1.04 -21.07
C HIS A 76 29.15 2.47 -20.56
N ASN A 77 29.02 2.68 -19.25
CA ASN A 77 29.07 4.00 -18.62
C ASN A 77 30.29 4.13 -17.70
N LEU A 78 31.33 4.82 -18.17
CA LEU A 78 32.63 4.91 -17.50
C LEU A 78 32.76 6.09 -16.52
N ILE A 79 31.82 7.04 -16.52
CA ILE A 79 31.88 8.29 -15.72
C ILE A 79 30.66 8.42 -14.79
N GLY A 80 29.93 7.33 -14.54
CA GLY A 80 28.69 7.39 -13.77
C GLY A 80 28.20 6.05 -13.27
N ALA A 81 26.88 5.94 -13.09
CA ALA A 81 26.24 4.71 -12.60
C ALA A 81 26.53 3.52 -13.54
N ALA A 82 26.69 2.34 -12.95
CA ALA A 82 27.02 1.11 -13.66
C ALA A 82 26.05 0.83 -14.80
N GLN A 83 26.57 0.65 -16.03
CA GLN A 83 25.79 0.10 -17.13
C GLN A 83 26.45 -1.19 -17.60
N LEU A 84 26.25 -2.23 -16.79
CA LEU A 84 26.93 -3.52 -16.92
C LEU A 84 26.22 -4.45 -17.90
N GLU A 85 26.99 -5.06 -18.78
CA GLU A 85 26.54 -6.08 -19.72
C GLU A 85 27.55 -7.22 -19.79
N ALA A 86 27.05 -8.46 -19.74
CA ALA A 86 27.86 -9.64 -20.05
C ALA A 86 27.56 -10.10 -21.49
N LEU A 87 28.60 -10.51 -22.22
CA LEU A 87 28.49 -11.08 -23.56
C LEU A 87 29.19 -12.43 -23.61
N ILE A 88 28.65 -13.36 -24.40
CA ILE A 88 29.30 -14.63 -24.75
C ILE A 88 29.51 -14.68 -26.26
N ASP A 89 30.76 -14.82 -26.70
CA ASP A 89 31.16 -14.81 -28.11
C ASP A 89 30.56 -13.61 -28.89
N GLY A 90 30.50 -12.44 -28.24
CA GLY A 90 29.98 -11.18 -28.79
C GLY A 90 28.45 -11.01 -28.72
N VAL A 91 27.70 -11.98 -28.19
CA VAL A 91 26.24 -11.93 -28.04
C VAL A 91 25.86 -11.62 -26.60
N SER A 92 24.94 -10.67 -26.41
CA SER A 92 24.44 -10.27 -25.09
C SER A 92 23.88 -11.45 -24.31
N LEU A 93 24.27 -11.56 -23.05
CA LEU A 93 23.95 -12.66 -22.16
C LEU A 93 22.88 -12.24 -21.16
N ARG A 94 21.77 -12.99 -21.11
CA ARG A 94 20.78 -12.82 -20.05
C ARG A 94 21.33 -13.37 -18.74
N LEU A 95 21.37 -12.53 -17.71
CA LEU A 95 21.79 -12.91 -16.36
C LEU A 95 20.58 -13.22 -15.48
N PRO A 96 20.71 -14.12 -14.48
CA PRO A 96 21.90 -14.93 -14.18
C PRO A 96 22.14 -16.02 -15.23
N PHE A 97 23.41 -16.29 -15.52
CA PHE A 97 23.82 -17.32 -16.48
C PHE A 97 24.57 -18.46 -15.79
N SER A 98 24.28 -19.69 -16.19
CA SER A 98 24.98 -20.89 -15.74
C SER A 98 25.00 -21.94 -16.86
N ARG A 99 26.18 -22.26 -17.39
CA ARG A 99 26.33 -23.29 -18.43
C ARG A 99 27.74 -23.86 -18.44
N HIS A 100 27.86 -25.18 -18.59
CA HIS A 100 29.15 -25.90 -18.71
C HIS A 100 30.19 -25.56 -17.62
N GLY A 101 29.73 -25.33 -16.38
CA GLY A 101 30.60 -24.99 -15.25
C GLY A 101 31.07 -23.53 -15.21
N VAL A 102 30.57 -22.67 -16.09
CA VAL A 102 30.75 -21.22 -16.06
C VAL A 102 29.46 -20.58 -15.57
N LYS A 103 29.57 -19.71 -14.56
CA LYS A 103 28.46 -18.91 -14.04
C LYS A 103 28.77 -17.42 -14.19
N VAL A 104 27.76 -16.62 -14.49
CA VAL A 104 27.85 -15.16 -14.49
C VAL A 104 26.65 -14.59 -13.74
N MET A 105 26.92 -13.79 -12.72
CA MET A 105 25.93 -13.17 -11.83
C MET A 105 26.10 -11.65 -11.84
N SER A 106 25.03 -10.92 -11.52
CA SER A 106 25.08 -9.47 -11.33
C SER A 106 24.52 -9.09 -9.97
N SER A 107 25.20 -8.17 -9.29
CA SER A 107 24.78 -7.53 -8.04
C SER A 107 24.19 -6.13 -8.25
N GLY A 108 24.07 -5.70 -9.52
CA GLY A 108 23.72 -4.33 -9.91
C GLY A 108 24.92 -3.40 -10.02
N ILE A 109 25.93 -3.56 -9.14
CA ILE A 109 27.15 -2.73 -9.15
C ILE A 109 28.39 -3.47 -9.68
N ASN A 110 28.41 -4.80 -9.55
CA ASN A 110 29.46 -5.68 -10.03
C ASN A 110 28.85 -6.89 -10.74
N MET A 111 29.53 -7.36 -11.79
CA MET A 111 29.35 -8.69 -12.35
C MET A 111 30.39 -9.64 -11.76
N VAL A 112 29.98 -10.87 -11.48
CA VAL A 112 30.83 -11.93 -10.94
C VAL A 112 30.77 -13.12 -11.87
N LEU A 113 31.92 -13.49 -12.44
CA LEU A 113 32.10 -14.68 -13.26
C LEU A 113 32.83 -15.75 -12.44
N GLU A 114 32.31 -16.97 -12.44
CA GLU A 114 32.94 -18.13 -11.80
C GLU A 114 33.19 -19.24 -12.83
N ILE A 115 34.38 -19.84 -12.79
CA ILE A 115 34.67 -21.12 -13.43
C ILE A 115 34.76 -22.18 -12.33
N ALA A 116 33.65 -22.83 -12.04
CA ALA A 116 33.46 -23.64 -10.84
C ALA A 116 34.50 -24.77 -10.70
N HIS A 117 34.83 -25.45 -11.79
CA HIS A 117 35.81 -26.54 -11.79
C HIS A 117 37.24 -26.11 -11.47
N LEU A 118 37.58 -24.84 -11.73
CA LEU A 118 38.90 -24.28 -11.45
C LEU A 118 38.88 -23.37 -10.22
N GLN A 119 37.71 -23.15 -9.63
CA GLN A 119 37.48 -22.21 -8.53
C GLN A 119 38.00 -20.78 -8.82
N VAL A 120 38.00 -20.39 -10.09
CA VAL A 120 38.37 -19.03 -10.53
C VAL A 120 37.16 -18.12 -10.37
N VAL A 121 37.37 -16.95 -9.77
CA VAL A 121 36.34 -15.92 -9.68
C VAL A 121 36.90 -14.61 -10.25
N VAL A 122 36.17 -14.00 -11.17
CA VAL A 122 36.49 -12.69 -11.75
C VAL A 122 35.35 -11.74 -11.43
N THR A 123 35.66 -10.64 -10.76
CA THR A 123 34.70 -9.57 -10.46
C THR A 123 35.04 -8.35 -11.31
N PHE A 124 34.05 -7.74 -11.94
CA PHE A 124 34.19 -6.52 -12.72
C PHE A 124 32.99 -5.59 -12.49
N GLY A 125 33.25 -4.32 -12.22
CA GLY A 125 32.18 -3.36 -11.93
C GLY A 125 32.59 -1.92 -12.22
N VAL A 126 31.89 -0.96 -11.61
CA VAL A 126 32.09 0.48 -11.84
C VAL A 126 33.50 0.93 -11.48
N THR A 127 34.06 0.39 -10.42
CA THR A 127 35.26 0.94 -9.79
C THR A 127 36.53 0.18 -10.11
N GLY A 128 36.43 -0.98 -10.76
CA GLY A 128 37.58 -1.82 -11.01
C GLY A 128 37.24 -3.30 -11.20
N PHE A 129 38.26 -4.13 -11.03
CA PHE A 129 38.19 -5.57 -11.15
C PHE A 129 39.00 -6.30 -10.08
N SER A 130 38.66 -7.57 -9.88
CA SER A 130 39.45 -8.50 -9.08
C SER A 130 39.44 -9.88 -9.74
N VAL A 131 40.61 -10.53 -9.78
CA VAL A 131 40.81 -11.87 -10.33
C VAL A 131 41.36 -12.75 -9.22
N ASN A 132 40.56 -13.75 -8.81
CA ASN A 132 40.93 -14.72 -7.79
C ASN A 132 41.33 -16.03 -8.46
N LEU A 133 42.61 -16.38 -8.38
CA LEU A 133 43.17 -17.61 -8.95
C LEU A 133 43.64 -18.59 -7.88
N PRO A 134 43.07 -19.79 -7.82
CA PRO A 134 43.53 -20.81 -6.91
C PRO A 134 44.94 -21.29 -7.28
N TRP A 135 45.85 -21.22 -6.30
CA TRP A 135 47.25 -21.59 -6.46
C TRP A 135 47.43 -23.03 -6.99
N GLN A 136 46.55 -23.94 -6.58
CA GLN A 136 46.60 -25.35 -6.98
C GLN A 136 46.54 -25.57 -8.51
N HIS A 137 45.94 -24.63 -9.25
CA HIS A 137 45.82 -24.69 -10.70
C HIS A 137 46.81 -23.79 -11.41
N PHE A 138 47.06 -22.59 -10.87
CA PHE A 138 47.77 -21.52 -11.59
C PHE A 138 49.11 -21.09 -10.97
N GLY A 139 49.49 -21.62 -9.80
CA GLY A 139 50.74 -21.24 -9.14
C GLY A 139 51.96 -21.48 -10.02
N ASN A 140 52.83 -20.45 -10.12
CA ASN A 140 53.99 -20.41 -11.02
C ASN A 140 53.66 -20.57 -12.52
N ASN A 141 52.41 -20.36 -12.94
CA ASN A 141 51.98 -20.59 -14.32
C ASN A 141 51.26 -19.37 -14.92
N THR A 142 51.43 -18.17 -14.37
CA THR A 142 50.79 -16.96 -14.89
C THR A 142 51.81 -15.99 -15.47
N GLN A 143 51.43 -15.21 -16.47
CA GLN A 143 52.21 -14.08 -16.98
C GLN A 143 51.25 -13.00 -17.48
N GLY A 144 51.76 -11.79 -17.66
CA GLY A 144 50.97 -10.60 -18.00
C GLY A 144 51.00 -9.57 -16.89
N HIS A 145 50.06 -8.63 -16.92
CA HIS A 145 49.99 -7.52 -15.95
C HIS A 145 49.85 -7.98 -14.49
N CYS A 146 49.21 -9.12 -14.24
CA CYS A 146 49.04 -9.67 -12.89
C CYS A 146 50.26 -10.44 -12.34
N GLY A 147 51.38 -10.54 -13.07
CA GLY A 147 52.61 -11.18 -12.60
C GLY A 147 52.58 -12.72 -12.62
N THR A 148 53.47 -13.35 -11.84
CA THR A 148 53.79 -14.79 -11.97
C THR A 148 53.07 -15.72 -10.99
N CYS A 149 52.34 -15.15 -10.02
CA CYS A 149 51.59 -15.88 -9.00
C CYS A 149 52.47 -16.96 -8.35
N ASN A 150 53.62 -16.55 -7.83
CA ASN A 150 54.58 -17.44 -7.19
C ASN A 150 54.97 -17.00 -5.76
N ASN A 151 54.28 -15.99 -5.23
CA ASN A 151 54.57 -15.29 -3.97
C ASN A 151 55.95 -14.59 -3.95
N ASN A 152 56.42 -14.10 -5.12
CA ASN A 152 57.66 -13.35 -5.27
C ASN A 152 57.49 -12.11 -6.15
N LYS A 153 57.25 -10.97 -5.50
CA LYS A 153 57.14 -9.65 -6.14
C LYS A 153 58.32 -9.26 -7.04
N ALA A 154 59.52 -9.84 -6.83
CA ALA A 154 60.71 -9.45 -7.57
C ALA A 154 60.72 -9.95 -9.03
N ASP A 155 59.84 -10.88 -9.41
CA ASP A 155 59.74 -11.41 -10.77
C ASP A 155 58.41 -11.10 -11.47
N ASP A 156 57.54 -10.30 -10.84
CA ASP A 156 56.24 -9.93 -11.39
C ASP A 156 56.34 -9.07 -12.66
N CYS A 157 57.35 -8.19 -12.75
CA CYS A 157 57.53 -7.29 -13.89
C CYS A 157 58.25 -7.99 -15.06
N MET A 158 57.61 -9.03 -15.61
CA MET A 158 58.17 -9.89 -16.65
C MET A 158 57.60 -9.56 -18.04
N LEU A 159 58.48 -9.23 -19.00
CA LEU A 159 58.12 -9.00 -20.40
C LEU A 159 57.73 -10.31 -21.10
N PRO A 160 57.00 -10.23 -22.23
CA PRO A 160 56.82 -11.39 -23.10
C PRO A 160 58.19 -11.97 -23.50
N GLY A 161 58.36 -13.29 -23.32
CA GLY A 161 59.63 -13.98 -23.54
C GLY A 161 60.50 -14.15 -22.29
N GLY A 162 60.09 -13.62 -21.14
CA GLY A 162 60.65 -13.96 -19.83
C GLY A 162 61.74 -13.01 -19.29
N GLN A 163 62.00 -11.89 -19.96
CA GLN A 163 62.95 -10.89 -19.47
C GLN A 163 62.32 -10.05 -18.35
N LEU A 164 63.00 -9.98 -17.20
CA LEU A 164 62.59 -9.12 -16.08
C LEU A 164 63.03 -7.68 -16.29
N VAL A 165 62.17 -6.73 -15.91
CA VAL A 165 62.46 -5.29 -15.87
C VAL A 165 62.17 -4.72 -14.49
N GLU A 166 62.79 -3.58 -14.15
CA GLU A 166 62.63 -2.98 -12.82
C GLU A 166 61.26 -2.31 -12.61
N ASN A 167 60.57 -1.93 -13.69
CA ASN A 167 59.33 -1.16 -13.63
C ASN A 167 58.17 -1.92 -14.28
N CYS A 168 57.14 -2.23 -13.50
CA CYS A 168 55.93 -2.91 -14.01
C CYS A 168 55.10 -2.03 -14.95
N ALA A 169 55.13 -0.70 -14.82
CA ALA A 169 54.50 0.19 -15.80
C ALA A 169 55.15 0.04 -17.18
N LEU A 170 56.48 -0.08 -17.21
CA LEU A 170 57.21 -0.38 -18.45
C LEU A 170 56.85 -1.76 -18.98
N MET A 171 56.78 -2.78 -18.11
CA MET A 171 56.38 -4.12 -18.53
C MET A 171 54.98 -4.14 -19.16
N ALA A 172 54.03 -3.40 -18.58
CA ALA A 172 52.64 -3.36 -18.99
C ALA A 172 52.45 -2.92 -20.46
N ASP A 173 53.25 -1.97 -20.94
CA ASP A 173 53.26 -1.53 -22.35
C ASP A 173 53.56 -2.65 -23.35
N TYR A 174 54.31 -3.68 -22.96
CA TYR A 174 54.70 -4.79 -23.84
C TYR A 174 53.70 -5.95 -23.84
N TRP A 175 52.58 -5.83 -23.14
CA TRP A 175 51.55 -6.87 -23.09
C TRP A 175 50.25 -6.50 -23.85
N PRO A 176 50.26 -5.88 -25.06
CA PRO A 176 49.01 -5.68 -25.79
C PRO A 176 48.44 -7.01 -26.26
N ALA A 177 47.12 -7.09 -26.36
CA ALA A 177 46.45 -8.20 -27.02
C ALA A 177 46.88 -8.25 -28.50
N LYS A 178 46.92 -9.47 -29.05
CA LYS A 178 47.23 -9.67 -30.47
C LYS A 178 46.14 -9.04 -31.35
N ASP A 179 46.52 -8.62 -32.55
CA ASP A 179 45.62 -8.12 -33.59
C ASP A 179 44.90 -6.79 -33.27
N GLN A 180 45.50 -5.96 -32.41
CA GLN A 180 45.07 -4.58 -32.14
C GLN A 180 45.86 -3.60 -33.03
N PRO A 181 45.29 -3.03 -34.10
CA PRO A 181 46.03 -2.24 -35.09
C PRO A 181 46.59 -0.93 -34.53
N ASP A 182 45.91 -0.33 -33.56
CA ASP A 182 46.26 1.00 -33.00
C ASP A 182 47.09 0.90 -31.70
N CYS A 183 47.45 -0.32 -31.26
CA CYS A 183 48.23 -0.54 -30.05
C CYS A 183 49.70 -0.74 -30.40
N HIS A 184 50.45 0.36 -30.38
CA HIS A 184 51.86 0.36 -30.75
C HIS A 184 52.76 0.15 -29.53
N VAL A 185 53.58 -0.91 -29.57
CA VAL A 185 54.67 -1.10 -28.61
C VAL A 185 55.92 -0.38 -29.13
N ALA A 186 56.56 0.42 -28.28
CA ALA A 186 57.82 1.06 -28.65
C ALA A 186 58.89 0.01 -29.00
N PRO A 187 59.64 0.18 -30.12
CA PRO A 187 60.65 -0.79 -30.50
C PRO A 187 61.85 -0.75 -29.54
N GLY A 188 62.11 -1.89 -28.89
CA GLY A 188 63.20 -2.06 -27.92
C GLY A 188 62.86 -1.58 -26.52
N ILE A 189 63.53 -2.13 -25.51
CA ILE A 189 63.36 -1.72 -24.10
C ILE A 189 64.14 -0.42 -23.90
N PRO A 190 63.54 0.64 -23.32
CA PRO A 190 64.26 1.86 -22.98
C PRO A 190 65.47 1.53 -22.11
N THR A 191 66.67 1.91 -22.57
CA THR A 191 67.93 1.69 -21.84
C THR A 191 68.12 2.69 -20.69
N ASN A 192 67.33 3.75 -20.68
CA ASN A 192 67.23 4.71 -19.59
C ASN A 192 65.78 4.67 -19.09
N SER A 193 65.57 4.22 -17.84
CA SER A 193 64.33 4.55 -17.13
C SER A 193 64.18 6.07 -17.19
N PRO A 194 63.07 6.61 -17.71
CA PRO A 194 62.76 8.02 -17.52
C PRO A 194 62.88 8.29 -16.03
N LEU A 195 63.61 9.36 -15.68
CA LEU A 195 63.63 9.87 -14.32
C LEU A 195 62.15 9.95 -13.88
N PRO A 196 61.77 9.41 -12.70
CA PRO A 196 60.39 9.50 -12.24
C PRO A 196 59.95 10.94 -12.42
N GLU A 197 58.78 11.14 -13.04
CA GLU A 197 58.23 12.48 -13.19
C GLU A 197 58.35 13.20 -11.84
N PRO A 198 58.81 14.47 -11.84
CA PRO A 198 59.10 15.17 -10.62
C PRO A 198 57.87 15.04 -9.73
N THR A 199 58.06 14.47 -8.53
CA THR A 199 57.02 14.36 -7.51
C THR A 199 56.24 15.66 -7.53
N GLN A 200 55.03 15.62 -8.09
CA GLN A 200 54.16 16.78 -8.06
C GLN A 200 54.10 17.22 -6.60
N LYS A 201 54.15 18.54 -6.36
CA LYS A 201 54.05 19.16 -5.03
C LYS A 201 53.16 18.31 -4.13
N PRO A 202 53.55 18.05 -2.85
CA PRO A 202 52.81 17.14 -1.98
C PRO A 202 51.33 17.45 -2.08
N CYS A 203 50.63 16.57 -2.78
CA CYS A 203 49.24 16.78 -3.05
C CYS A 203 48.52 16.44 -1.76
N LYS A 204 47.89 17.46 -1.19
CA LYS A 204 47.03 17.27 -0.05
C LYS A 204 45.61 17.21 -0.62
N PRO A 205 44.94 16.05 -0.57
CA PRO A 205 43.55 15.98 -1.01
C PRO A 205 42.74 16.97 -0.17
N ASP A 206 41.85 17.71 -0.81
CA ASP A 206 40.91 18.60 -0.11
C ASP A 206 39.82 17.80 0.62
N SER A 207 39.64 16.53 0.25
CA SER A 207 38.67 15.58 0.79
C SER A 207 39.29 14.66 1.85
N SER A 208 38.50 14.34 2.89
CA SER A 208 38.85 13.39 3.95
C SER A 208 38.45 11.94 3.62
N ALA A 209 37.92 11.63 2.44
CA ALA A 209 37.43 10.29 2.14
C ALA A 209 38.58 9.26 2.09
N CYS A 210 39.75 9.63 1.57
CA CYS A 210 40.92 8.76 1.56
C CYS A 210 41.42 8.41 2.98
N ASP A 211 41.25 9.32 3.94
CA ASP A 211 41.63 9.09 5.34
C ASP A 211 40.81 7.97 5.99
N LEU A 212 39.59 7.72 5.51
CA LEU A 212 38.74 6.63 5.98
C LEU A 212 39.45 5.26 5.88
N LEU A 213 40.27 5.03 4.83
CA LEU A 213 41.03 3.78 4.64
C LEU A 213 41.93 3.47 5.84
N LYS A 214 42.43 4.49 6.53
CA LYS A 214 43.32 4.38 7.70
C LYS A 214 42.59 4.61 9.03
N ASP A 215 41.32 4.99 8.99
CA ASP A 215 40.48 5.21 10.17
C ASP A 215 40.05 3.89 10.82
N SER A 216 39.57 4.00 12.05
CA SER A 216 38.91 3.00 12.87
C SER A 216 37.81 2.21 12.16
N ILE A 217 37.12 2.77 11.15
CA ILE A 217 36.08 2.06 10.42
C ILE A 217 36.61 0.81 9.68
N PHE A 218 37.87 0.85 9.23
CA PHE A 218 38.54 -0.25 8.55
C PHE A 218 39.53 -1.00 9.47
N ALA A 219 39.62 -0.65 10.75
CA ALA A 219 40.59 -1.23 11.67
C ALA A 219 40.50 -2.76 11.81
N ALA A 220 39.30 -3.33 11.65
CA ALA A 220 39.11 -4.79 11.65
C ALA A 220 39.77 -5.49 10.45
N CYS A 221 39.99 -4.77 9.33
CA CYS A 221 40.58 -5.29 8.12
C CYS A 221 42.11 -5.10 8.04
N HIS A 222 42.64 -4.04 8.69
CA HIS A 222 44.08 -3.71 8.67
C HIS A 222 45.03 -4.89 8.97
N PRO A 223 44.71 -5.85 9.86
CA PRO A 223 45.56 -7.02 10.09
C PRO A 223 45.64 -8.01 8.91
N PHE A 224 44.67 -7.98 8.01
CA PHE A 224 44.57 -8.90 6.87
C PHE A 224 45.03 -8.25 5.57
N VAL A 225 44.67 -6.98 5.34
CA VAL A 225 44.99 -6.23 4.13
C VAL A 225 45.52 -4.86 4.51
N SER A 226 46.74 -4.53 4.09
CA SER A 226 47.30 -3.19 4.33
C SER A 226 46.56 -2.13 3.51
N PRO A 227 46.12 -1.02 4.13
CA PRO A 227 45.46 0.08 3.41
C PRO A 227 46.41 0.94 2.59
N ASP A 228 47.74 0.74 2.70
CA ASP A 228 48.72 1.72 2.19
C ASP A 228 48.67 1.92 0.67
N ASN A 229 48.52 0.85 -0.11
CA ASN A 229 48.47 0.95 -1.57
C ASN A 229 47.15 1.59 -2.03
N PHE A 230 46.04 1.22 -1.40
CA PHE A 230 44.73 1.83 -1.65
C PHE A 230 44.70 3.30 -1.28
N TYR A 231 45.34 3.68 -0.16
CA TYR A 231 45.46 5.07 0.26
C TYR A 231 46.31 5.89 -0.72
N LYS A 232 47.44 5.33 -1.19
CA LYS A 232 48.28 5.97 -2.20
C LYS A 232 47.50 6.20 -3.51
N GLY A 233 46.74 5.19 -3.95
CA GLY A 233 45.88 5.31 -5.13
C GLY A 233 44.80 6.39 -4.94
N CYS A 234 44.09 6.35 -3.82
CA CYS A 234 43.05 7.32 -3.49
C CYS A 234 43.57 8.77 -3.51
N VAL A 235 44.71 9.02 -2.87
CA VAL A 235 45.33 10.35 -2.87
C VAL A 235 45.78 10.74 -4.28
N TYR A 236 46.32 9.80 -5.06
CA TYR A 236 46.69 10.06 -6.46
C TYR A 236 45.47 10.49 -7.27
N ASP A 237 44.38 9.72 -7.23
CA ASP A 237 43.14 9.97 -7.96
C ASP A 237 42.52 11.32 -7.57
N SER A 238 42.43 11.62 -6.27
CA SER A 238 41.92 12.89 -5.73
C SER A 238 42.64 14.13 -6.28
N CYS A 239 43.89 13.96 -6.70
CA CYS A 239 44.74 15.05 -7.18
C CYS A 239 44.74 15.21 -8.71
N HIS A 240 44.39 14.16 -9.44
CA HIS A 240 44.52 14.11 -10.90
C HIS A 240 43.17 14.07 -11.61
N VAL A 241 42.11 13.66 -10.92
CA VAL A 241 40.76 13.59 -11.47
C VAL A 241 39.89 14.65 -10.81
N SER A 242 39.22 15.45 -11.64
CA SER A 242 38.41 16.57 -11.16
C SER A 242 37.15 16.15 -10.39
N ASN A 243 36.63 14.94 -10.65
CA ASN A 243 35.44 14.42 -9.97
C ASN A 243 35.81 13.76 -8.63
N PRO A 244 35.39 14.31 -7.47
CA PRO A 244 35.73 13.75 -6.15
C PRO A 244 35.14 12.36 -5.89
N ALA A 245 34.14 11.92 -6.67
CA ALA A 245 33.62 10.56 -6.58
C ALA A 245 34.65 9.49 -6.97
N VAL A 246 35.76 9.86 -7.62
CA VAL A 246 36.87 8.95 -7.96
C VAL A 246 37.46 8.28 -6.71
N GLU A 247 37.46 8.97 -5.56
CA GLU A 247 37.99 8.44 -4.28
C GLU A 247 37.21 7.21 -3.80
N CYS A 248 35.94 7.11 -4.21
CA CYS A 248 35.09 5.96 -3.91
C CYS A 248 35.62 4.67 -4.54
N THR A 249 36.40 4.75 -5.62
CA THR A 249 36.96 3.57 -6.29
C THR A 249 37.95 2.85 -5.38
N SER A 250 38.87 3.60 -4.77
CA SER A 250 39.87 3.07 -3.82
C SER A 250 39.21 2.52 -2.55
N LEU A 251 38.19 3.21 -2.02
CA LEU A 251 37.41 2.73 -0.87
C LEU A 251 36.66 1.43 -1.17
N GLN A 252 36.01 1.36 -2.34
CA GLN A 252 35.26 0.18 -2.77
C GLN A 252 36.18 -1.02 -2.98
N THR A 253 37.32 -0.84 -3.66
CA THR A 253 38.28 -1.93 -3.87
C THR A 253 38.87 -2.42 -2.57
N TYR A 254 39.22 -1.51 -1.64
CA TYR A 254 39.71 -1.92 -0.32
C TYR A 254 38.66 -2.69 0.48
N ALA A 255 37.40 -2.22 0.48
CA ALA A 255 36.30 -2.92 1.12
C ALA A 255 36.05 -4.32 0.51
N ALA A 256 36.20 -4.45 -0.82
CA ALA A 256 36.12 -5.74 -1.51
C ALA A 256 37.25 -6.69 -1.09
N ALA A 257 38.49 -6.19 -0.99
CA ALA A 257 39.62 -6.96 -0.49
C ALA A 257 39.39 -7.43 0.97
N CYS A 258 38.86 -6.57 1.84
CA CYS A 258 38.46 -6.92 3.20
C CYS A 258 37.38 -8.01 3.25
N ALA A 259 36.39 -7.93 2.37
CA ALA A 259 35.30 -8.90 2.28
C ALA A 259 35.80 -10.32 1.94
N GLN A 260 36.92 -10.45 1.22
CA GLN A 260 37.54 -11.76 0.94
C GLN A 260 38.02 -12.48 2.21
N PHE A 261 38.32 -11.73 3.27
CA PHE A 261 38.67 -12.25 4.59
C PHE A 261 37.47 -12.31 5.55
N GLY A 262 36.25 -12.12 5.03
CA GLY A 262 35.01 -12.11 5.82
C GLY A 262 34.78 -10.83 6.63
N VAL A 263 35.57 -9.77 6.39
CA VAL A 263 35.43 -8.49 7.09
C VAL A 263 34.53 -7.56 6.26
N CYS A 264 33.25 -7.55 6.62
CA CYS A 264 32.19 -6.83 5.89
C CYS A 264 31.89 -5.48 6.53
N ILE A 265 32.27 -4.39 5.86
CA ILE A 265 32.24 -3.03 6.43
C ILE A 265 31.24 -2.17 5.67
N TYR A 266 30.28 -1.55 6.37
CA TYR A 266 29.29 -0.62 5.79
C TYR A 266 29.89 0.76 5.51
N TRP A 267 30.97 0.81 4.73
CA TRP A 267 31.80 1.99 4.52
C TRP A 267 31.04 3.14 3.83
N ARG A 268 30.08 2.84 2.94
CA ARG A 268 29.27 3.86 2.23
C ARG A 268 28.45 4.74 3.16
N ASN A 269 28.09 4.25 4.35
CA ASN A 269 27.35 5.03 5.35
C ASN A 269 28.17 6.19 5.93
N HIS A 270 29.51 6.20 5.71
CA HIS A 270 30.44 7.18 6.25
C HIS A 270 30.88 8.21 5.21
N THR A 271 30.34 8.17 3.99
CA THR A 271 30.74 9.07 2.91
C THR A 271 29.55 9.38 1.99
N ALA A 272 29.05 10.62 2.06
CA ALA A 272 27.87 11.04 1.29
C ALA A 272 28.09 10.99 -0.22
N GLN A 273 29.32 11.26 -0.70
CA GLN A 273 29.66 11.22 -2.12
C GLN A 273 29.74 9.80 -2.70
N CYS A 274 29.88 8.77 -1.86
CA CYS A 274 29.92 7.37 -2.26
C CYS A 274 28.65 6.60 -1.85
N ALA A 275 27.59 7.30 -1.46
CA ALA A 275 26.33 6.69 -1.04
C ALA A 275 25.80 5.75 -2.13
N SER A 276 25.26 4.60 -1.71
CA SER A 276 24.62 3.65 -2.61
C SER A 276 23.12 3.91 -2.68
N ASP A 277 22.60 4.07 -3.90
CA ASP A 277 21.16 4.17 -4.15
C ASP A 277 20.60 2.78 -4.48
N CYS A 278 20.07 2.08 -3.48
CA CYS A 278 19.33 0.84 -3.71
C CYS A 278 17.84 1.10 -3.98
N PRO A 279 17.17 0.26 -4.81
CA PRO A 279 15.72 0.28 -4.95
C PRO A 279 15.01 0.17 -3.60
N ALA A 280 13.78 0.72 -3.51
CA ALA A 280 13.05 0.84 -2.24
C ALA A 280 12.76 -0.51 -1.53
N ASP A 281 12.73 -1.62 -2.27
CA ASP A 281 12.51 -2.98 -1.78
C ASP A 281 13.81 -3.75 -1.47
N LYS A 282 14.98 -3.11 -1.65
CA LYS A 282 16.30 -3.70 -1.44
C LYS A 282 17.12 -2.92 -0.43
N VAL A 283 18.11 -3.60 0.13
CA VAL A 283 19.06 -3.03 1.09
C VAL A 283 20.48 -3.17 0.57
N TYR A 284 21.27 -2.13 0.79
CA TYR A 284 22.71 -2.18 0.56
C TYR A 284 23.35 -3.18 1.54
N LYS A 285 24.19 -4.08 1.02
CA LYS A 285 25.06 -4.94 1.84
C LYS A 285 26.50 -4.88 1.30
N PRO A 286 27.51 -4.67 2.16
CA PRO A 286 28.92 -4.71 1.76
C PRO A 286 29.37 -6.13 1.40
N CYS A 287 28.71 -7.14 1.97
CA CYS A 287 28.86 -8.54 1.62
C CYS A 287 27.48 -9.17 1.47
N GLY A 288 27.03 -9.38 0.24
CA GLY A 288 25.89 -10.24 -0.07
C GLY A 288 26.28 -11.39 -1.00
N PRO A 289 25.47 -12.45 -1.08
CA PRO A 289 25.76 -13.59 -1.94
C PRO A 289 25.74 -13.18 -3.41
N ALA A 290 26.81 -13.46 -4.16
CA ALA A 290 26.89 -13.15 -5.59
C ALA A 290 25.77 -13.86 -6.38
N GLU A 291 25.48 -15.12 -6.05
CA GLU A 291 24.30 -15.85 -6.51
C GLU A 291 23.20 -15.77 -5.44
N GLN A 292 22.27 -14.82 -5.60
CA GLN A 292 21.20 -14.57 -4.63
C GLN A 292 20.20 -15.73 -4.53
N PRO A 293 19.66 -16.02 -3.33
CA PRO A 293 18.69 -17.08 -3.15
C PRO A 293 17.36 -16.74 -3.83
N THR A 294 16.68 -17.77 -4.35
CA THR A 294 15.40 -17.63 -5.02
C THR A 294 14.36 -18.66 -4.53
N CYS A 295 13.09 -18.51 -4.89
CA CYS A 295 12.09 -19.56 -4.67
C CYS A 295 12.21 -20.75 -5.62
N ASP A 296 12.94 -20.61 -6.73
CA ASP A 296 13.17 -21.68 -7.70
C ASP A 296 14.49 -22.43 -7.44
N ASP A 297 15.19 -22.12 -6.34
CA ASP A 297 16.44 -22.77 -5.97
C ASP A 297 16.23 -24.27 -5.73
N ASN A 298 16.99 -25.10 -6.43
CA ASN A 298 17.08 -26.52 -6.14
C ASN A 298 18.14 -26.74 -5.05
N PRO A 299 17.82 -27.36 -3.90
CA PRO A 299 18.80 -27.64 -2.85
C PRO A 299 19.96 -28.54 -3.29
N ASP A 300 19.80 -29.33 -4.35
CA ASP A 300 20.87 -30.18 -4.90
C ASP A 300 21.81 -29.43 -5.87
N GLU A 301 21.47 -28.21 -6.29
CA GLU A 301 22.31 -27.42 -7.21
C GLU A 301 23.38 -26.65 -6.43
N SER A 302 24.66 -26.86 -6.78
CA SER A 302 25.76 -26.14 -6.15
C SER A 302 25.68 -24.65 -6.44
N ARG A 303 25.66 -23.83 -5.40
CA ARG A 303 25.67 -22.37 -5.50
C ARG A 303 27.08 -21.80 -5.46
N MET A 304 27.27 -20.69 -6.14
CA MET A 304 28.48 -19.89 -6.08
C MET A 304 28.70 -19.45 -4.63
N ASN A 305 29.82 -19.86 -4.04
CA ASN A 305 30.18 -19.47 -2.69
C ASN A 305 31.12 -18.26 -2.72
N PHE A 306 30.57 -17.13 -3.16
CA PHE A 306 31.30 -15.87 -3.25
C PHE A 306 30.40 -14.72 -2.82
N THR A 307 30.99 -13.72 -2.16
CA THR A 307 30.27 -12.52 -1.70
C THR A 307 30.73 -11.29 -2.48
N THR A 308 29.79 -10.41 -2.79
CA THR A 308 30.06 -9.12 -3.41
C THR A 308 29.24 -8.04 -2.72
N GLU A 309 29.71 -6.81 -2.78
CA GLU A 309 28.92 -5.63 -2.47
C GLU A 309 27.76 -5.49 -3.48
N GLY A 310 26.63 -4.91 -3.06
CA GLY A 310 25.49 -4.64 -3.94
C GLY A 310 24.17 -4.37 -3.20
N CYS A 311 23.07 -4.41 -3.96
CA CYS A 311 21.71 -4.28 -3.43
C CYS A 311 21.02 -5.65 -3.40
N PHE A 312 20.58 -6.06 -2.21
CA PHE A 312 20.06 -7.39 -1.93
C PHE A 312 18.69 -7.33 -1.28
N CYS A 313 17.96 -8.44 -1.31
CA CYS A 313 16.76 -8.55 -0.51
C CYS A 313 17.04 -8.39 1.00
N PRO A 314 16.11 -7.78 1.75
CA PRO A 314 16.18 -7.70 3.20
C PRO A 314 16.32 -9.06 3.87
N ASP A 315 16.80 -9.07 5.12
CA ASP A 315 16.95 -10.32 5.87
C ASP A 315 15.61 -11.03 6.06
N GLY A 316 15.61 -12.35 5.84
CA GLY A 316 14.39 -13.16 5.83
C GLY A 316 13.65 -13.18 4.49
N MET A 317 14.06 -12.38 3.50
CA MET A 317 13.50 -12.37 2.15
C MET A 317 14.48 -12.92 1.13
N LYS A 318 13.96 -13.32 -0.03
CA LYS A 318 14.74 -13.83 -1.18
C LYS A 318 14.06 -13.44 -2.49
N LEU A 319 14.74 -13.62 -3.63
CA LEU A 319 14.15 -13.28 -4.92
C LEU A 319 13.01 -14.26 -5.25
N PHE A 320 11.95 -13.76 -5.88
CA PHE A 320 10.82 -14.60 -6.29
C PHE A 320 11.25 -15.66 -7.32
N ASN A 321 12.06 -15.28 -8.31
CA ASN A 321 12.72 -16.20 -9.22
C ASN A 321 14.05 -15.60 -9.72
N LYS A 322 14.83 -16.38 -10.48
CA LYS A 322 16.15 -15.98 -11.00
C LYS A 322 16.10 -14.74 -11.92
N ASP A 323 14.97 -14.50 -12.58
CA ASP A 323 14.78 -13.42 -13.55
C ASP A 323 14.05 -12.20 -12.97
N SER A 324 13.51 -12.30 -11.76
CA SER A 324 12.73 -11.25 -11.12
C SER A 324 13.60 -10.45 -10.17
N GLU A 325 13.36 -9.15 -10.10
CA GLU A 325 13.99 -8.29 -9.09
C GLU A 325 13.21 -8.22 -7.77
N ILE A 326 12.07 -8.93 -7.69
CA ILE A 326 11.10 -8.85 -6.59
C ILE A 326 11.56 -9.69 -5.40
N CYS A 327 11.62 -9.06 -4.22
CA CYS A 327 11.88 -9.73 -2.96
C CYS A 327 10.60 -10.27 -2.31
N VAL A 328 10.63 -11.52 -1.86
CA VAL A 328 9.52 -12.21 -1.19
C VAL A 328 9.99 -12.90 0.08
N ASP A 329 9.12 -12.93 1.08
CA ASP A 329 9.29 -13.70 2.32
C ASP A 329 8.76 -15.14 2.18
N LYS A 330 7.86 -15.37 1.23
CA LYS A 330 7.21 -16.66 0.97
C LYS A 330 7.23 -17.02 -0.50
N CYS A 331 7.26 -18.32 -0.78
CA CYS A 331 7.23 -18.85 -2.14
C CYS A 331 5.84 -19.31 -2.56
N GLY A 332 5.49 -18.98 -3.80
CA GLY A 332 4.25 -19.42 -4.42
C GLY A 332 3.95 -18.60 -5.66
N CYS A 333 3.02 -17.66 -5.55
CA CYS A 333 2.60 -16.79 -6.64
C CYS A 333 2.71 -15.32 -6.22
N ILE A 334 2.80 -14.42 -7.19
CA ILE A 334 2.55 -12.98 -6.96
C ILE A 334 1.12 -12.68 -7.41
N ASP A 335 0.33 -12.06 -6.53
CA ASP A 335 -1.03 -11.67 -6.85
C ASP A 335 -1.09 -10.37 -7.68
N PRO A 336 -2.27 -9.98 -8.20
CA PRO A 336 -2.42 -8.77 -9.01
C PRO A 336 -2.10 -7.45 -8.29
N GLU A 337 -1.97 -7.45 -6.97
CA GLU A 337 -1.54 -6.29 -6.17
C GLU A 337 -0.03 -6.32 -5.86
N GLY A 338 0.68 -7.35 -6.33
CA GLY A 338 2.11 -7.54 -6.08
C GLY A 338 2.42 -8.25 -4.77
N VAL A 339 1.42 -8.82 -4.08
CA VAL A 339 1.62 -9.50 -2.79
C VAL A 339 1.99 -10.97 -3.03
N PRO A 340 3.05 -11.48 -2.37
CA PRO A 340 3.39 -12.90 -2.44
C PRO A 340 2.35 -13.75 -1.70
N ARG A 341 1.96 -14.85 -2.34
CA ARG A 341 0.97 -15.83 -1.88
C ARG A 341 1.59 -17.22 -1.83
N GLU A 342 1.24 -18.01 -0.83
CA GLU A 342 1.70 -19.40 -0.74
C GLU A 342 0.96 -20.31 -1.73
N PHE A 343 1.58 -21.41 -2.13
CA PHE A 343 0.90 -22.41 -2.96
C PHE A 343 -0.36 -22.92 -2.28
N ASN A 344 -1.45 -22.99 -3.05
CA ASN A 344 -2.78 -23.38 -2.62
C ASN A 344 -3.46 -22.38 -1.65
N GLU A 345 -2.87 -21.21 -1.38
CA GLU A 345 -3.51 -20.12 -0.64
C GLU A 345 -4.75 -19.63 -1.41
N ARG A 346 -5.86 -19.47 -0.70
CA ARG A 346 -7.13 -18.95 -1.22
C ARG A 346 -7.41 -17.58 -0.64
N PHE A 347 -7.77 -16.65 -1.49
CA PHE A 347 -8.07 -15.27 -1.11
C PHE A 347 -9.13 -14.69 -2.03
N GLU A 348 -9.78 -13.63 -1.57
CA GLU A 348 -10.76 -12.90 -2.36
C GLU A 348 -10.13 -11.63 -2.93
N TYR A 349 -10.31 -11.39 -4.23
CA TYR A 349 -9.85 -10.17 -4.90
C TYR A 349 -10.94 -9.67 -5.85
N LYS A 350 -11.42 -8.44 -5.63
CA LYS A 350 -12.45 -7.80 -6.47
C LYS A 350 -13.64 -8.73 -6.79
N CYS A 351 -14.22 -9.35 -5.76
CA CYS A 351 -15.35 -10.29 -5.86
C CYS A 351 -15.05 -11.56 -6.68
N GLN A 352 -13.79 -12.00 -6.68
CA GLN A 352 -13.36 -13.26 -7.24
C GLN A 352 -12.68 -14.11 -6.16
N ASP A 353 -13.00 -15.40 -6.15
CA ASP A 353 -12.27 -16.40 -5.37
C ASP A 353 -11.01 -16.78 -6.14
N CYS A 354 -9.86 -16.36 -5.62
CA CYS A 354 -8.55 -16.60 -6.19
C CYS A 354 -7.82 -17.71 -5.44
N VAL A 355 -6.99 -18.46 -6.17
CA VAL A 355 -6.08 -19.45 -5.59
C VAL A 355 -4.71 -19.33 -6.25
N CYS A 356 -3.65 -19.36 -5.45
CA CYS A 356 -2.29 -19.52 -5.97
C CYS A 356 -2.09 -20.99 -6.38
N SER A 357 -2.02 -21.24 -7.69
CA SER A 357 -1.92 -22.60 -8.23
C SER A 357 -0.48 -23.09 -8.19
N GLU A 358 -0.24 -24.20 -7.52
CA GLU A 358 1.07 -24.85 -7.42
C GLU A 358 1.58 -25.36 -8.78
N SER A 359 0.68 -25.86 -9.62
CA SER A 359 1.04 -26.44 -10.92
C SER A 359 1.45 -25.39 -11.95
N THR A 360 0.86 -24.19 -11.89
CA THR A 360 1.12 -23.12 -12.85
C THR A 360 2.00 -22.00 -12.27
N LYS A 361 2.23 -21.99 -10.95
CA LYS A 361 2.89 -20.90 -10.21
C LYS A 361 2.26 -19.52 -10.45
N THR A 362 0.95 -19.50 -10.69
CA THR A 362 0.18 -18.29 -11.00
C THR A 362 -1.12 -18.24 -10.22
N VAL A 363 -1.62 -17.03 -9.98
CA VAL A 363 -2.93 -16.83 -9.37
C VAL A 363 -4.03 -17.11 -10.40
N THR A 364 -4.96 -17.99 -10.05
CA THR A 364 -6.17 -18.26 -10.83
C THR A 364 -7.39 -17.79 -10.06
N CYS A 365 -8.17 -16.88 -10.65
CA CYS A 365 -9.36 -16.31 -10.04
C CYS A 365 -10.63 -16.79 -10.75
N LYS A 366 -11.69 -17.06 -9.97
CA LYS A 366 -13.03 -17.37 -10.49
C LYS A 366 -14.04 -16.42 -9.85
N PRO A 367 -15.10 -15.99 -10.56
CA PRO A 367 -16.15 -15.18 -9.97
C PRO A 367 -16.68 -15.83 -8.69
N LYS A 368 -16.76 -15.05 -7.61
CA LYS A 368 -17.24 -15.53 -6.32
C LYS A 368 -18.66 -16.07 -6.46
N VAL A 369 -18.88 -17.27 -5.94
CA VAL A 369 -20.20 -17.91 -6.00
C VAL A 369 -21.01 -17.46 -4.79
N CYS A 370 -21.96 -16.56 -5.01
CA CYS A 370 -22.89 -16.15 -3.96
C CYS A 370 -23.88 -17.27 -3.63
N SER A 371 -24.08 -17.51 -2.34
CA SER A 371 -25.17 -18.35 -1.85
C SER A 371 -26.50 -17.80 -2.39
N LYS A 372 -27.21 -18.57 -3.19
CA LYS A 372 -28.57 -18.21 -3.62
C LYS A 372 -29.50 -18.48 -2.44
N PRO A 373 -30.02 -17.47 -1.72
CA PRO A 373 -31.07 -17.74 -0.75
C PRO A 373 -32.26 -18.41 -1.46
N PRO A 374 -33.06 -19.23 -0.75
CA PRO A 374 -34.30 -19.74 -1.30
C PRO A 374 -35.13 -18.54 -1.76
N VAL A 375 -35.54 -18.55 -3.03
CA VAL A 375 -36.31 -17.45 -3.62
C VAL A 375 -37.64 -17.35 -2.89
N GLU A 376 -37.76 -16.41 -1.95
CA GLU A 376 -39.08 -16.01 -1.43
C GLU A 376 -39.86 -15.44 -2.61
N ILE A 377 -40.93 -16.13 -3.00
CA ILE A 377 -41.76 -15.68 -4.11
C ILE A 377 -42.50 -14.42 -3.65
N CYS A 378 -42.14 -13.27 -4.22
CA CYS A 378 -42.84 -11.99 -4.06
C CYS A 378 -44.27 -12.10 -4.65
N THR A 379 -45.22 -12.62 -3.87
CA THR A 379 -46.58 -12.91 -4.32
C THR A 379 -47.62 -11.86 -3.93
N GLY A 380 -47.29 -10.95 -2.99
CA GLY A 380 -48.22 -9.92 -2.54
C GLY A 380 -48.36 -8.74 -3.51
N PRO A 381 -49.56 -8.16 -3.72
CA PRO A 381 -49.73 -6.96 -4.52
C PRO A 381 -48.91 -5.80 -3.92
N GLY A 382 -48.22 -5.06 -4.78
CA GLY A 382 -47.35 -3.95 -4.39
C GLY A 382 -45.93 -4.35 -3.97
N PHE A 383 -45.63 -5.64 -3.79
CA PHE A 383 -44.27 -6.09 -3.51
C PHE A 383 -43.47 -6.31 -4.80
N VAL A 384 -42.29 -5.69 -4.86
CA VAL A 384 -41.37 -5.80 -5.99
C VAL A 384 -40.03 -6.35 -5.51
N TYR A 385 -39.36 -7.11 -6.38
CA TYR A 385 -38.00 -7.55 -6.13
C TYR A 385 -37.04 -6.36 -6.23
N VAL A 386 -36.23 -6.17 -5.18
CA VAL A 386 -35.17 -5.17 -5.16
C VAL A 386 -33.85 -5.88 -4.87
N ASN A 387 -32.81 -5.56 -5.65
CA ASN A 387 -31.46 -6.01 -5.35
C ASN A 387 -31.01 -5.33 -4.05
N GLN A 388 -30.77 -6.15 -3.03
CA GLN A 388 -30.15 -5.72 -1.80
C GLN A 388 -28.77 -6.37 -1.69
N THR A 389 -27.74 -5.53 -1.67
CA THR A 389 -26.38 -5.97 -1.36
C THR A 389 -26.33 -6.48 0.07
N ASP A 390 -25.70 -7.63 0.28
CA ASP A 390 -25.49 -8.18 1.61
C ASP A 390 -24.56 -7.24 2.40
N PRO A 391 -24.97 -6.71 3.57
CA PRO A 391 -24.11 -5.85 4.39
C PRO A 391 -22.84 -6.56 4.89
N SER A 392 -22.88 -7.89 4.99
CA SER A 392 -21.75 -8.72 5.43
C SER A 392 -20.85 -9.17 4.27
N ASP A 393 -21.36 -9.16 3.03
CA ASP A 393 -20.63 -9.54 1.82
C ASP A 393 -20.99 -8.59 0.65
N PRO A 394 -20.24 -7.49 0.48
CA PRO A 394 -20.53 -6.47 -0.55
C PRO A 394 -20.51 -7.01 -1.99
N CYS A 395 -19.90 -8.16 -2.21
CA CYS A 395 -19.81 -8.82 -3.51
C CYS A 395 -21.07 -9.61 -3.87
N CYS A 396 -21.94 -9.86 -2.89
CA CYS A 396 -23.17 -10.61 -3.08
C CYS A 396 -24.40 -9.71 -2.94
N SER A 397 -25.32 -9.88 -3.88
CA SER A 397 -26.65 -9.26 -3.83
C SER A 397 -27.70 -10.36 -3.84
N SER A 398 -28.74 -10.15 -3.04
CA SER A 398 -29.92 -11.01 -3.00
C SER A 398 -31.15 -10.20 -3.41
N LEU A 399 -32.13 -10.90 -4.00
CA LEU A 399 -33.42 -10.30 -4.31
C LEU A 399 -34.27 -10.34 -3.05
N VAL A 400 -34.64 -9.16 -2.53
CA VAL A 400 -35.50 -9.03 -1.36
C VAL A 400 -36.79 -8.35 -1.76
N CYS A 401 -37.91 -8.83 -1.21
CA CYS A 401 -39.22 -8.23 -1.41
C CYS A 401 -39.35 -6.92 -0.66
N ARG A 402 -39.51 -5.81 -1.39
CA ARG A 402 -39.83 -4.50 -0.81
C ARG A 402 -41.16 -3.99 -1.32
N CYS A 403 -41.86 -3.26 -0.46
CA CYS A 403 -43.12 -2.62 -0.80
C CYS A 403 -42.87 -1.38 -1.69
N ASP A 404 -43.47 -1.37 -2.88
CA ASP A 404 -43.61 -0.20 -3.74
C ASP A 404 -45.10 0.11 -3.98
N SER A 405 -45.61 1.10 -3.26
CA SER A 405 -47.01 1.52 -3.31
C SER A 405 -47.46 2.04 -4.68
N ARG A 406 -46.53 2.37 -5.59
CA ARG A 406 -46.86 2.81 -6.96
C ARG A 406 -47.31 1.66 -7.85
N THR A 407 -46.94 0.43 -7.49
CA THR A 407 -47.31 -0.79 -8.22
C THR A 407 -48.61 -1.41 -7.71
N CYS A 408 -49.23 -0.80 -6.72
CA CYS A 408 -50.53 -1.25 -6.21
C CYS A 408 -51.63 -1.07 -7.25
N PRO A 409 -52.51 -2.07 -7.41
CA PRO A 409 -53.63 -1.96 -8.32
C PRO A 409 -54.57 -0.83 -7.88
N PRO A 410 -55.13 -0.04 -8.82
CA PRO A 410 -56.04 1.04 -8.48
C PRO A 410 -57.33 0.47 -7.89
N THR A 411 -57.61 0.79 -6.62
CA THR A 411 -58.85 0.43 -5.93
C THR A 411 -59.88 1.54 -6.08
N ASN A 412 -60.95 1.27 -6.81
CA ASN A 412 -62.07 2.19 -6.99
C ASN A 412 -63.26 1.68 -6.15
N MET A 413 -63.54 2.33 -5.02
CA MET A 413 -64.56 1.88 -4.06
C MET A 413 -65.53 3.01 -3.71
N ASN A 414 -66.80 2.80 -4.02
CA ASN A 414 -67.89 3.69 -3.66
C ASN A 414 -68.58 3.19 -2.39
N CYS A 415 -68.55 4.00 -1.32
CA CYS A 415 -69.23 3.68 -0.07
C CYS A 415 -70.70 4.13 -0.07
N PRO A 416 -71.58 3.42 0.66
CA PRO A 416 -72.98 3.84 0.86
C PRO A 416 -73.09 5.18 1.61
N ILE A 417 -74.21 5.88 1.40
CA ILE A 417 -74.50 7.19 2.03
C ILE A 417 -74.39 7.07 3.57
N GLY A 418 -73.52 7.88 4.17
CA GLY A 418 -73.24 7.89 5.62
C GLY A 418 -71.93 7.18 6.02
N PHE A 419 -71.27 6.50 5.10
CA PHE A 419 -69.96 5.87 5.30
C PHE A 419 -68.92 6.52 4.38
N VAL A 420 -67.69 6.67 4.88
CA VAL A 420 -66.56 7.17 4.09
C VAL A 420 -65.54 6.06 3.87
N PRO A 421 -64.78 6.09 2.77
CA PRO A 421 -63.67 5.15 2.56
C PRO A 421 -62.64 5.34 3.68
N VAL A 422 -62.40 4.27 4.44
CA VAL A 422 -61.31 4.18 5.40
C VAL A 422 -60.21 3.37 4.75
N VAL A 423 -59.04 4.00 4.64
CA VAL A 423 -57.83 3.38 4.10
C VAL A 423 -57.04 2.79 5.25
N SER A 424 -56.74 1.50 5.17
CA SER A 424 -55.85 0.83 6.12
C SER A 424 -54.86 -0.06 5.38
N VAL A 425 -53.64 -0.15 5.89
CA VAL A 425 -52.64 -1.12 5.43
C VAL A 425 -52.55 -2.23 6.47
N PRO A 426 -53.06 -3.44 6.21
CA PRO A 426 -52.97 -4.55 7.15
C PRO A 426 -51.51 -4.93 7.45
N GLU A 427 -51.22 -5.41 8.66
CA GLU A 427 -49.88 -5.89 9.03
C GLU A 427 -49.40 -6.96 8.04
N GLY A 428 -48.21 -6.76 7.48
CA GLY A 428 -47.60 -7.67 6.49
C GLY A 428 -48.02 -7.45 5.03
N LYS A 429 -48.92 -6.50 4.71
CA LYS A 429 -49.29 -6.15 3.33
C LYS A 429 -48.67 -4.82 2.87
N CYS A 430 -48.42 -4.70 1.57
CA CYS A 430 -47.91 -3.47 0.96
C CYS A 430 -49.04 -2.53 0.50
N CYS A 431 -50.06 -3.07 -0.17
CA CYS A 431 -51.11 -2.24 -0.74
C CYS A 431 -52.20 -1.84 0.27
N PRO A 432 -52.72 -0.61 0.15
CA PRO A 432 -53.84 -0.16 0.97
C PRO A 432 -55.12 -0.93 0.63
N GLU A 433 -55.84 -1.34 1.67
CA GLU A 433 -57.19 -1.90 1.55
C GLU A 433 -58.20 -0.83 1.93
N HIS A 434 -59.30 -0.78 1.17
CA HIS A 434 -60.39 0.15 1.38
C HIS A 434 -61.54 -0.56 2.07
N THR A 435 -62.01 -0.02 3.19
CA THR A 435 -63.22 -0.48 3.89
C THR A 435 -64.14 0.70 4.15
N CYS A 436 -65.46 0.49 4.22
CA CYS A 436 -66.40 1.58 4.53
C CYS A 436 -66.60 1.68 6.04
N GLY A 437 -66.19 2.80 6.64
CA GLY A 437 -66.32 3.06 8.09
C GLY A 437 -67.24 4.25 8.40
N MET A 438 -67.84 4.24 9.59
CA MET A 438 -68.60 5.39 10.11
C MET A 438 -67.66 6.47 10.65
N VAL A 439 -68.00 7.74 10.42
CA VAL A 439 -67.17 8.89 10.80
C VAL A 439 -67.07 9.04 12.32
N SER A 440 -65.87 8.84 12.87
CA SER A 440 -65.47 9.31 14.21
C SER A 440 -64.22 10.17 14.07
N LEU A 441 -64.27 11.43 14.51
CA LEU A 441 -63.14 12.38 14.52
C LEU A 441 -62.58 12.56 15.94
N PRO A 442 -61.65 11.72 16.42
CA PRO A 442 -60.91 12.00 17.64
C PRO A 442 -59.68 12.88 17.35
N LEU A 443 -59.66 14.12 17.87
CA LEU A 443 -58.42 14.92 17.94
C LEU A 443 -57.64 14.50 19.20
N SER A 444 -56.62 13.66 19.03
CA SER A 444 -56.01 12.96 20.16
C SER A 444 -54.79 13.65 20.78
N ARG A 445 -54.14 14.66 20.16
CA ARG A 445 -53.00 15.40 20.75
C ARG A 445 -52.79 16.81 20.15
N LEU A 446 -52.89 17.88 20.96
CA LEU A 446 -52.44 19.23 20.60
C LEU A 446 -51.59 19.83 21.73
N SER A 447 -50.37 20.28 21.42
CA SER A 447 -49.39 20.73 22.42
C SER A 447 -49.52 22.22 22.77
N THR A 448 -49.75 23.12 21.82
CA THR A 448 -49.88 24.58 22.05
C THR A 448 -50.90 25.19 21.09
N CYS A 449 -52.01 25.74 21.60
CA CYS A 449 -53.06 26.33 20.77
C CYS A 449 -53.61 27.62 21.38
N GLY A 450 -53.66 28.70 20.60
CA GLY A 450 -54.25 29.97 21.05
C GLY A 450 -55.76 29.86 21.25
N MET A 451 -56.47 29.31 20.26
CA MET A 451 -57.92 29.11 20.25
C MET A 451 -58.26 27.75 19.61
N VAL A 452 -59.17 27.00 20.21
CA VAL A 452 -59.78 25.80 19.61
C VAL A 452 -61.28 26.06 19.46
N SER A 453 -61.77 26.08 18.22
CA SER A 453 -63.19 26.26 17.88
C SER A 453 -63.69 25.18 16.91
N LEU A 454 -64.69 24.40 17.31
CA LEU A 454 -65.36 23.39 16.48
C LEU A 454 -66.88 23.61 16.53
N PRO A 455 -67.42 24.52 15.72
CA PRO A 455 -68.85 24.78 15.69
C PRO A 455 -69.60 23.66 14.94
N LEU A 456 -70.47 22.92 15.62
CA LEU A 456 -71.45 22.03 14.97
C LEU A 456 -72.77 22.79 14.79
N SER A 457 -73.13 23.08 13.54
CA SER A 457 -74.18 24.06 13.26
C SER A 457 -75.58 23.49 13.05
N ARG A 458 -75.76 22.21 12.66
CA ARG A 458 -77.08 21.55 12.52
C ARG A 458 -77.00 20.01 12.53
N LEU A 459 -77.53 19.33 13.55
CA LEU A 459 -77.70 17.87 13.57
C LEU A 459 -79.18 17.52 13.86
N SER A 460 -79.83 16.80 12.94
CA SER A 460 -81.29 16.57 13.00
C SER A 460 -81.70 15.22 13.61
N THR A 461 -80.87 14.18 13.54
CA THR A 461 -81.14 12.84 14.12
C THR A 461 -79.81 12.12 14.41
N CYS A 462 -79.41 12.06 15.68
CA CYS A 462 -78.14 11.45 16.08
C CYS A 462 -78.29 10.58 17.33
N GLY A 463 -77.92 9.30 17.24
CA GLY A 463 -78.00 8.37 18.38
C GLY A 463 -77.06 8.77 19.51
N MET A 464 -75.78 9.03 19.18
CA MET A 464 -74.75 9.47 20.11
C MET A 464 -73.85 10.51 19.45
N VAL A 465 -73.56 11.61 20.14
CA VAL A 465 -72.51 12.57 19.75
C VAL A 465 -71.43 12.55 20.83
N SER A 466 -70.21 12.15 20.45
CA SER A 466 -69.04 12.03 21.32
C SER A 466 -67.85 12.74 20.70
N LEU A 467 -67.36 13.81 21.35
CA LEU A 467 -66.14 14.54 20.97
C LEU A 467 -65.18 14.59 22.18
N PRO A 468 -64.37 13.54 22.40
CA PRO A 468 -63.46 13.49 23.53
C PRO A 468 -62.19 14.32 23.27
N LEU A 469 -61.87 15.24 24.19
CA LEU A 469 -60.61 16.00 24.21
C LEU A 469 -59.73 15.48 25.34
N SER A 470 -58.66 14.77 25.00
CA SER A 470 -57.95 13.95 25.99
C SER A 470 -56.78 14.65 26.70
N ARG A 471 -56.04 15.57 26.03
CA ARG A 471 -54.93 16.34 26.63
C ARG A 471 -54.68 17.67 25.91
N ILE A 472 -54.77 18.81 26.63
CA ILE A 472 -54.37 20.15 26.16
C ILE A 472 -53.46 20.79 27.21
N SER A 473 -52.26 21.23 26.81
CA SER A 473 -51.25 21.69 27.78
C SER A 473 -51.38 23.19 28.14
N THR A 474 -51.47 24.09 27.16
CA THR A 474 -51.65 25.54 27.37
C THR A 474 -52.62 26.07 26.32
N CYS A 475 -53.76 26.66 26.72
CA CYS A 475 -54.75 27.17 25.78
C CYS A 475 -55.41 28.48 26.24
N GLY A 476 -55.47 29.49 25.38
CA GLY A 476 -56.09 30.78 25.74
C GLY A 476 -57.60 30.66 25.92
N MET A 477 -58.28 30.08 24.92
CA MET A 477 -59.73 29.87 24.92
C MET A 477 -60.12 28.55 24.24
N VAL A 478 -61.00 27.78 24.89
CA VAL A 478 -61.69 26.64 24.28
C VAL A 478 -63.17 26.99 24.12
N SER A 479 -63.69 26.95 22.89
CA SER A 479 -65.09 27.22 22.58
C SER A 479 -65.71 26.13 21.69
N LEU A 480 -66.68 25.38 22.22
CA LEU A 480 -67.43 24.37 21.46
C LEU A 480 -68.93 24.70 21.46
N PRO A 481 -69.37 25.66 20.64
CA PRO A 481 -70.79 26.02 20.57
C PRO A 481 -71.57 24.93 19.83
N LEU A 482 -72.63 24.40 20.45
CA LEU A 482 -73.68 23.65 19.73
C LEU A 482 -74.94 24.49 19.64
N SER A 483 -75.39 24.74 18.41
CA SER A 483 -76.43 25.73 18.16
C SER A 483 -77.86 25.16 18.13
N ARG A 484 -78.08 23.95 17.59
CA ARG A 484 -79.41 23.30 17.51
C ARG A 484 -79.32 21.77 17.44
N LEU A 485 -79.91 21.07 18.43
CA LEU A 485 -80.16 19.62 18.39
C LEU A 485 -81.65 19.33 18.58
N SER A 486 -82.25 18.57 17.66
CA SER A 486 -83.69 18.26 17.70
C SER A 486 -84.04 16.98 18.46
N THR A 487 -83.28 15.90 18.26
CA THR A 487 -83.50 14.57 18.85
C THR A 487 -82.16 13.85 19.02
N CYS A 488 -81.68 13.69 20.26
CA CYS A 488 -80.40 13.04 20.55
C CYS A 488 -80.47 12.11 21.77
N GLY A 489 -80.01 10.86 21.64
CA GLY A 489 -80.02 9.89 22.74
C GLY A 489 -79.06 10.27 23.87
N MET A 490 -77.80 10.49 23.51
CA MET A 490 -76.75 10.92 24.44
C MET A 490 -75.79 11.93 23.79
N VAL A 491 -75.52 13.02 24.49
CA VAL A 491 -74.42 13.94 24.18
C VAL A 491 -73.36 13.81 25.28
N SER A 492 -72.14 13.45 24.89
CA SER A 492 -70.99 13.33 25.79
C SER A 492 -69.81 14.14 25.25
N LEU A 493 -69.37 15.15 26.01
CA LEU A 493 -68.21 15.98 25.68
C LEU A 493 -67.19 15.90 26.83
N PRO A 494 -66.46 14.79 26.99
CA PRO A 494 -65.51 14.65 28.08
C PRO A 494 -64.24 15.47 27.80
N LEU A 495 -63.87 16.33 28.76
CA LEU A 495 -62.54 16.97 28.81
C LEU A 495 -61.75 16.35 29.96
N SER A 496 -60.66 15.65 29.64
CA SER A 496 -59.98 14.82 30.64
C SER A 496 -58.75 15.41 31.33
N ARG A 497 -58.02 16.37 30.73
CA ARG A 497 -56.87 17.08 31.33
C ARG A 497 -56.58 18.42 30.65
N LEU A 498 -56.70 19.54 31.38
CA LEU A 498 -56.23 20.88 30.97
C LEU A 498 -55.30 21.48 32.04
N SER A 499 -54.07 21.88 31.67
CA SER A 499 -53.13 22.46 32.64
C SER A 499 -53.32 23.97 32.89
N THR A 500 -53.23 24.82 31.86
CA THR A 500 -53.47 26.27 31.97
C THR A 500 -54.45 26.72 30.90
N CYS A 501 -55.61 27.24 31.31
CA CYS A 501 -56.63 27.72 30.36
C CYS A 501 -57.26 29.06 30.75
N GLY A 502 -57.22 30.07 29.88
CA GLY A 502 -57.79 31.39 30.20
C GLY A 502 -59.31 31.36 30.37
N MET A 503 -60.02 30.83 29.36
CA MET A 503 -61.48 30.70 29.38
C MET A 503 -61.94 29.39 28.72
N VAL A 504 -62.86 28.68 29.37
CA VAL A 504 -63.60 27.55 28.77
C VAL A 504 -65.06 27.95 28.61
N SER A 505 -65.56 27.96 27.38
CA SER A 505 -66.96 28.30 27.05
C SER A 505 -67.60 27.17 26.24
N LEU A 506 -68.66 26.54 26.76
CA LEU A 506 -69.42 25.51 26.05
C LEU A 506 -70.90 25.93 25.96
N PRO A 507 -71.25 26.93 25.13
CA PRO A 507 -72.61 27.41 25.04
C PRO A 507 -73.51 26.40 24.30
N LEU A 508 -74.60 26.00 24.97
CA LEU A 508 -75.63 25.11 24.44
C LEU A 508 -76.91 25.91 24.23
N SER A 509 -77.23 26.25 22.97
CA SER A 509 -78.28 27.24 22.74
C SER A 509 -79.70 26.69 22.56
N ILE A 510 -79.90 25.50 21.96
CA ILE A 510 -81.23 24.88 21.78
C ILE A 510 -81.14 23.35 21.73
N ILE A 511 -81.73 22.63 22.71
CA ILE A 511 -81.93 21.17 22.68
C ILE A 511 -83.41 20.87 22.91
N SER A 512 -84.09 20.23 21.96
CA SER A 512 -85.56 20.03 22.07
C SER A 512 -86.01 18.69 22.64
N THR A 513 -85.26 17.59 22.45
CA THR A 513 -85.48 16.30 23.13
C THR A 513 -84.14 15.57 23.29
N CYS A 514 -83.68 15.33 24.52
CA CYS A 514 -82.41 14.63 24.76
C CYS A 514 -82.50 13.69 25.96
N GLY A 515 -81.98 12.46 25.84
CA GLY A 515 -82.02 11.48 26.92
C GLY A 515 -81.08 11.87 28.07
N ILE A 516 -79.78 11.93 27.77
CA ILE A 516 -78.74 12.25 28.75
C ILE A 516 -77.76 13.26 28.14
N VAL A 517 -77.49 14.34 28.88
CA VAL A 517 -76.38 15.26 28.61
C VAL A 517 -75.33 15.09 29.70
N SER A 518 -74.12 14.69 29.32
CA SER A 518 -72.99 14.49 30.23
C SER A 518 -71.79 15.32 29.78
N LEU A 519 -71.34 16.25 30.62
CA LEU A 519 -70.19 17.11 30.36
C LEU A 519 -69.14 16.94 31.47
N PRO A 520 -68.48 15.77 31.56
CA PRO A 520 -67.51 15.55 32.63
C PRO A 520 -66.23 16.35 32.36
N LEU A 521 -65.88 17.22 33.32
CA LEU A 521 -64.57 17.87 33.38
C LEU A 521 -63.74 17.18 34.46
N SER A 522 -62.62 16.59 34.07
CA SER A 522 -61.68 16.00 35.02
C SER A 522 -60.35 16.75 34.99
N ARG A 523 -59.95 17.26 36.17
CA ARG A 523 -58.66 17.94 36.46
C ARG A 523 -58.34 19.16 35.58
N LEU A 524 -58.68 20.35 36.09
CA LEU A 524 -58.16 21.64 35.63
C LEU A 524 -57.18 22.18 36.68
N SER A 525 -55.92 22.45 36.32
CA SER A 525 -54.97 22.98 37.32
C SER A 525 -55.08 24.49 37.56
N THR A 526 -55.21 25.31 36.51
CA THR A 526 -55.31 26.78 36.59
C THR A 526 -56.25 27.29 35.48
N CYS A 527 -57.37 27.93 35.83
CA CYS A 527 -58.28 28.49 34.83
C CYS A 527 -58.90 29.83 35.25
N GLY A 528 -58.99 30.79 34.35
CA GLY A 528 -59.55 32.12 34.66
C GLY A 528 -61.06 32.08 34.83
N MET A 529 -61.80 31.68 33.78
CA MET A 529 -63.26 31.59 33.82
C MET A 529 -63.80 30.34 33.13
N VAL A 530 -64.73 29.65 33.78
CA VAL A 530 -65.55 28.62 33.14
C VAL A 530 -66.98 29.17 32.99
N SER A 531 -67.48 29.21 31.75
CA SER A 531 -68.84 29.63 31.44
C SER A 531 -69.59 28.54 30.67
N LEU A 532 -70.72 28.13 31.20
CA LEU A 532 -71.57 27.07 30.65
C LEU A 532 -73.01 27.57 30.46
N PRO A 533 -73.25 28.55 29.55
CA PRO A 533 -74.58 29.10 29.38
C PRO A 533 -75.50 28.09 28.68
N LEU A 534 -76.61 27.78 29.33
CA LEU A 534 -77.69 26.92 28.81
C LEU A 534 -78.91 27.80 28.55
N SER A 535 -79.25 28.06 27.27
CA SER A 535 -80.33 29.00 26.98
C SER A 535 -81.72 28.38 26.84
N ARG A 536 -81.85 27.16 26.28
CA ARG A 536 -83.15 26.46 26.14
C ARG A 536 -83.00 24.93 26.05
N LEU A 537 -83.37 24.22 27.12
CA LEU A 537 -83.59 22.76 27.11
C LEU A 537 -85.08 22.48 27.31
N SER A 538 -85.72 21.78 26.39
CA SER A 538 -87.05 21.20 26.59
C SER A 538 -86.95 19.68 26.63
N THR A 539 -87.62 19.02 27.58
CA THR A 539 -87.74 17.55 27.67
C THR A 539 -86.39 16.82 27.65
N CYS A 540 -85.56 17.07 28.68
CA CYS A 540 -84.33 16.32 28.93
C CYS A 540 -84.52 15.33 30.08
N GLY A 541 -84.03 14.09 29.93
CA GLY A 541 -84.15 13.03 30.93
C GLY A 541 -83.25 13.26 32.14
N MET A 542 -81.94 13.41 31.90
CA MET A 542 -80.94 13.68 32.95
C MET A 542 -79.84 14.61 32.44
N VAL A 543 -79.45 15.58 33.28
CA VAL A 543 -78.24 16.39 33.09
C VAL A 543 -77.25 16.07 34.20
N SER A 544 -76.04 15.64 33.83
CA SER A 544 -74.97 15.30 34.76
C SER A 544 -73.72 16.15 34.51
N LEU A 545 -73.31 16.91 35.53
CA LEU A 545 -72.17 17.82 35.50
C LEU A 545 -71.19 17.51 36.65
N PRO A 546 -70.44 16.38 36.59
CA PRO A 546 -69.44 16.08 37.61
C PRO A 546 -68.20 16.94 37.39
N LEU A 547 -67.90 17.81 38.37
CA LEU A 547 -66.64 18.55 38.46
C LEU A 547 -65.76 17.87 39.49
N SER A 548 -64.53 17.50 39.10
CA SER A 548 -63.58 16.85 40.01
C SER A 548 -62.23 17.54 40.00
N ARG A 549 -61.82 18.04 41.18
CA ARG A 549 -60.53 18.70 41.47
C ARG A 549 -60.23 19.93 40.59
N LEU A 550 -60.69 21.10 41.04
CA LEU A 550 -60.21 22.42 40.58
C LEU A 550 -59.17 22.91 41.58
N SER A 551 -57.95 23.25 41.14
CA SER A 551 -56.91 23.70 42.08
C SER A 551 -56.72 25.22 42.16
N THR A 552 -57.22 26.01 41.22
CA THR A 552 -57.28 27.50 41.30
C THR A 552 -58.11 28.04 40.12
N CYS A 553 -59.37 28.44 40.35
CA CYS A 553 -60.21 29.10 39.34
C CYS A 553 -60.84 30.39 39.88
N ASP A 554 -60.78 31.49 39.13
CA ASP A 554 -61.23 32.81 39.61
C ASP A 554 -62.76 32.94 39.65
N MET A 555 -63.47 32.45 38.63
CA MET A 555 -64.95 32.50 38.58
C MET A 555 -65.56 31.34 37.77
N VAL A 556 -66.60 30.72 38.32
CA VAL A 556 -67.45 29.75 37.62
C VAL A 556 -68.85 30.36 37.45
N SER A 557 -69.31 30.48 36.19
CA SER A 557 -70.62 31.05 35.87
C SER A 557 -71.51 30.02 35.16
N LEU A 558 -72.70 29.78 35.71
CA LEU A 558 -73.72 28.87 35.18
C LEU A 558 -75.07 29.60 35.01
N PRO A 559 -75.19 30.53 34.03
CA PRO A 559 -76.47 31.19 33.79
C PRO A 559 -77.44 30.23 33.09
N ILE A 560 -78.53 29.88 33.77
CA ILE A 560 -79.63 29.08 33.25
C ILE A 560 -80.83 30.01 33.05
N SER A 561 -81.33 30.14 31.82
CA SER A 561 -82.43 31.08 31.53
C SER A 561 -83.82 30.42 31.45
N ARG A 562 -83.94 29.17 30.97
CA ARG A 562 -85.18 28.36 31.01
C ARG A 562 -84.89 26.85 31.00
N LEU A 563 -85.35 26.12 32.04
CA LEU A 563 -85.14 24.67 32.19
C LEU A 563 -86.47 23.92 32.41
N SER A 564 -86.72 22.83 31.67
CA SER A 564 -87.77 21.84 31.97
C SER A 564 -87.21 20.41 31.86
N CYS A 565 -86.63 19.92 32.97
CA CYS A 565 -85.98 18.59 33.08
C CYS A 565 -86.58 17.81 34.26
N ILE A 566 -86.50 16.47 34.22
CA ILE A 566 -87.06 15.60 35.27
C ILE A 566 -86.14 15.57 36.50
N ASP A 567 -84.82 15.40 36.33
CA ASP A 567 -83.83 15.39 37.42
C ASP A 567 -82.54 16.15 37.03
N VAL A 568 -81.99 16.96 37.94
CA VAL A 568 -80.71 17.68 37.76
C VAL A 568 -79.79 17.38 38.94
N PHE A 569 -78.61 16.81 38.66
CA PHE A 569 -77.57 16.53 39.67
C PHE A 569 -76.31 17.34 39.39
N VAL A 570 -75.97 18.26 40.30
CA VAL A 570 -74.68 18.96 40.33
C VAL A 570 -73.88 18.43 41.51
N LEU A 571 -72.81 17.68 41.22
CA LEU A 571 -71.89 17.15 42.22
C LEU A 571 -70.59 17.98 42.20
N LEU A 572 -70.42 18.83 43.20
CA LEU A 572 -69.17 19.54 43.50
C LEU A 572 -68.41 18.72 44.55
N ARG A 573 -67.18 18.28 44.24
CA ARG A 573 -66.25 17.65 45.18
C ARG A 573 -64.85 18.24 45.09
#